data_AF-A3QWJ7-F1
#
_entry.id   AF-A3QWJ7-F1
#
_cell.length_a   1.000
_cell.length_b   1.000
_cell.length_c   1.000
_cell.angle_alpha   90.00
_cell.angle_beta   90.00
_cell.angle_gamma   90.00
#
_symmetry.space_group_name_H-M   'P 1'
#
loop_
_entity.id
_entity.type
_entity.pdbx_description
1 polymer ?
#
loop_
_entity_poly.entity_id
_entity_poly.type
_entity_poly.pdbx_seq_one_letter_code
_entity_poly.pdbx_strand_id
1 'polypeptide(L)' 'KIPEPAVAVDAVSITPCGEGFPQCDFEDSAHPFCDWVQTSKDGGHWVLGHKNVSIHGMGPS' A
#
# COMPACT_ATOMS: atom_id res chain seq x y z
N LYS A 1 -37.36 32.87 17.36
CA LYS A 1 -36.81 32.21 16.14
C LYS A 1 -36.09 30.96 16.62
N ILE A 2 -36.59 29.78 16.24
CA ILE A 2 -35.98 28.50 16.67
C ILE A 2 -34.77 28.26 15.74
N PRO A 3 -33.57 27.99 16.28
CA PRO A 3 -32.40 27.73 15.45
C PRO A 3 -32.58 26.44 14.64
N GLU A 4 -32.05 26.44 13.42
CA GLU A 4 -32.05 25.27 12.55
C GLU A 4 -31.26 24.12 13.21
N PRO A 5 -31.75 22.87 13.14
CA PRO A 5 -31.02 21.74 13.70
C PRO A 5 -29.72 21.51 12.92
N ALA A 6 -28.58 21.63 13.61
CA ALA A 6 -27.28 21.25 13.09
C ALA A 6 -27.12 19.73 13.17
N VAL A 7 -26.85 19.09 12.03
CA VAL A 7 -26.59 17.65 11.95
C VAL A 7 -25.15 17.39 12.36
N ALA A 8 -24.95 16.69 13.49
CA ALA A 8 -23.65 16.16 13.89
C ALA A 8 -23.47 14.74 13.32
N VAL A 9 -22.30 14.46 12.74
CA VAL A 9 -21.95 13.12 12.25
C VAL A 9 -21.24 12.39 13.39
N ASP A 10 -21.99 11.65 14.20
CA ASP A 10 -21.49 11.06 15.45
C ASP A 10 -20.85 9.66 15.28
N ALA A 11 -20.81 9.11 14.06
CA ALA A 11 -20.30 7.76 13.83
C ALA A 11 -19.43 7.66 12.56
N VAL A 12 -18.11 7.76 12.74
CA VAL A 12 -17.15 7.18 11.79
C VAL A 12 -16.99 5.72 12.16
N SER A 13 -17.52 4.83 11.32
CA SER A 13 -17.25 3.40 11.42
C SER A 13 -15.98 3.10 10.61
N ILE A 14 -14.87 2.84 11.30
CA ILE A 14 -13.68 2.19 10.71
C ILE A 14 -13.87 0.66 10.62
N THR A 15 -15.10 0.17 10.48
CA THR A 15 -15.29 -1.21 10.03
C THR A 15 -14.45 -1.38 8.77
N PRO A 16 -13.48 -2.31 8.75
CA PRO A 16 -12.65 -2.50 7.57
C PRO A 16 -13.61 -2.74 6.42
N CYS A 17 -13.52 -1.93 5.37
CA CYS A 17 -14.22 -2.18 4.12
C CYS A 17 -13.92 -3.64 3.79
N GLY A 18 -14.93 -4.50 3.86
CA GLY A 18 -14.72 -5.93 4.00
C GLY A 18 -13.91 -6.49 2.85
N GLU A 19 -12.65 -6.81 3.11
CA GLU A 19 -11.82 -7.75 2.37
C GLU A 19 -10.47 -7.76 3.09
N GLY A 20 -9.92 -8.95 3.33
CA GLY A 20 -8.57 -9.05 3.85
C GLY A 20 -7.65 -8.21 2.97
N PHE A 21 -6.93 -7.26 3.56
CA PHE A 21 -5.88 -6.58 2.82
C PHE A 21 -4.99 -7.67 2.20
N PRO A 22 -4.64 -7.59 0.90
CA PRO A 22 -3.73 -8.55 0.32
C PRO A 22 -2.45 -8.54 1.15
N GLN A 23 -2.24 -9.61 1.91
CA GLN A 23 -1.05 -9.79 2.72
C GLN A 23 0.04 -10.20 1.74
N CYS A 24 0.98 -9.30 1.50
CA CYS A 24 2.15 -9.61 0.71
C CYS A 24 3.35 -9.73 1.63
N ASP A 25 3.87 -10.95 1.74
CA ASP A 25 5.11 -11.21 2.45
C ASP A 25 6.29 -11.03 1.50
N PHE A 26 6.93 -9.88 1.56
CA PHE A 26 8.11 -9.55 0.77
C PHE A 26 9.37 -10.35 1.18
N GLU A 27 9.31 -11.12 2.26
CA GLU A 27 10.36 -12.08 2.65
C GLU A 27 10.09 -13.48 2.06
N ASP A 28 8.93 -13.73 1.43
CA ASP A 28 8.69 -14.95 0.67
C ASP A 28 9.45 -14.94 -0.66
N SER A 29 10.56 -15.67 -0.68
CA SER A 29 11.39 -15.84 -1.89
C SER A 29 10.66 -16.50 -3.07
N ALA A 30 9.57 -17.27 -2.84
CA ALA A 30 8.80 -17.88 -3.91
C ALA A 30 7.84 -16.86 -4.58
N HIS A 31 7.37 -15.87 -3.83
CA HIS A 31 6.44 -14.83 -4.31
C HIS A 31 6.87 -13.42 -3.89
N PRO A 32 8.04 -12.93 -4.36
CA PRO A 32 8.63 -11.67 -3.89
C PRO A 32 7.81 -10.41 -4.21
N PHE A 33 6.86 -10.51 -5.14
CA PHE A 33 5.91 -9.44 -5.48
C PHE A 33 4.46 -9.92 -5.37
N CYS A 34 4.22 -11.09 -4.77
CA CYS A 34 2.91 -11.72 -4.69
C CYS A 34 2.28 -11.81 -6.10
N ASP A 35 1.12 -11.18 -6.31
CA ASP A 35 0.44 -11.14 -7.61
C ASP A 35 0.70 -9.86 -8.42
N TRP A 36 1.56 -8.97 -7.90
CA TRP A 36 1.80 -7.67 -8.50
C TRP A 36 2.74 -7.79 -9.69
N VAL A 37 2.31 -7.21 -10.82
CA VAL A 37 3.09 -7.19 -12.06
C VAL A 37 3.50 -5.77 -12.41
N GLN A 38 4.78 -5.57 -12.73
CA GLN A 38 5.25 -4.28 -13.23
C GLN A 38 4.83 -4.13 -14.70
N THR A 39 3.98 -3.14 -14.98
CA THR A 39 3.36 -2.94 -16.30
C THR A 39 4.15 -2.03 -17.25
N SER A 40 5.10 -1.23 -16.76
CA SER A 40 5.80 -0.24 -17.57
C SER A 40 7.17 -0.71 -18.05
N LYS A 41 7.50 -0.37 -19.30
CA LYS A 41 8.81 -0.59 -19.92
C LYS A 41 9.79 0.56 -19.68
N ASP A 42 9.28 1.75 -19.37
CA ASP A 42 10.05 3.01 -19.35
C ASP A 42 10.19 3.62 -17.94
N GLY A 43 9.54 3.04 -16.93
CA GLY A 43 9.44 3.58 -15.56
C GLY A 43 10.46 3.07 -14.53
N GLY A 44 11.53 2.40 -14.99
CA GLY A 44 12.47 1.69 -14.11
C GLY A 44 11.97 0.30 -13.72
N HIS A 45 12.76 -0.44 -12.94
CA HIS A 45 12.44 -1.79 -12.49
C HIS A 45 12.26 -1.81 -10.96
N TRP A 46 11.21 -2.49 -10.49
CA TRP A 46 11.00 -2.74 -9.08
C TRP A 46 12.14 -3.59 -8.55
N VAL A 47 12.59 -3.22 -7.36
CA VAL A 47 13.65 -3.90 -6.63
C VAL A 47 13.14 -4.19 -5.24
N LEU A 48 13.40 -5.41 -4.78
CA LEU A 48 13.02 -5.84 -3.44
C LEU A 48 14.11 -5.39 -2.46
N GLY A 49 13.75 -4.49 -1.55
CA GLY A 49 14.64 -4.05 -0.49
C GLY A 49 14.50 -4.96 0.73
N HIS A 50 15.56 -5.66 1.10
CA HIS A 50 15.62 -6.38 2.38
C HIS A 50 16.50 -5.62 3.37
N LYS A 51 16.28 -5.83 4.66
CA LYS A 51 17.04 -5.20 5.77
C LYS A 51 18.57 -5.34 5.62
N ASN A 52 19.03 -6.34 4.88
CA ASN A 52 20.45 -6.65 4.66
C ASN A 52 20.98 -6.21 3.29
N VAL A 53 20.13 -5.67 2.39
CA VAL A 53 20.55 -5.15 1.08
C VAL A 53 20.90 -3.68 1.22
N SER A 54 22.15 -3.33 0.88
CA SER A 54 22.58 -1.93 0.81
C SER A 54 21.86 -1.25 -0.35
N ILE A 55 21.07 -0.22 -0.04
CA ILE A 55 20.31 0.57 -1.03
C ILE A 55 21.23 1.53 -1.83
N HIS A 56 22.54 1.51 -1.57
CA HIS A 56 23.53 2.27 -2.34
C HIS A 56 23.67 1.70 -3.75
N GLY A 57 22.97 2.31 -4.71
CA GLY A 57 23.08 2.00 -6.14
C GLY A 57 21.76 1.84 -6.88
N MET A 58 20.60 1.91 -6.20
CA MET A 58 19.27 1.72 -6.81
C MET A 58 18.54 3.04 -7.14
N GLY A 59 19.28 4.15 -7.24
CA GLY A 59 18.75 5.43 -7.72
C GLY A 59 19.05 5.64 -9.21
N PRO A 60 18.24 6.42 -9.95
CA PRO A 60 18.56 6.75 -11.34
C PRO A 60 19.91 7.48 -11.41
N SER A 61 20.73 7.09 -12.39
CA SER A 61 22.00 7.75 -12.73
C SER A 61 21.77 9.08 -13.44
#